data_AF-A0A6A8ALP9-F1
#
_entry.id   AF-A0A6A8ALP9-F1
#
_cell.length_a   1.000
_cell.length_b   1.000
_cell.length_c   1.000
_cell.angle_alpha   90.00
_cell.angle_beta   90.00
_cell.angle_gamma   90.00
#
_symmetry.space_group_name_H-M   'P 1'
#
loop_
_entity.id
_entity.type
_entity.pdbx_description
1 polymer ?
#
loop_
_entity_poly.entity_id
_entity_poly.type
_entity_poly.pdbx_seq_one_letter_code
_entity_poly.pdbx_strand_id
1 'polypeptide(L)' 'MESDKVSKAVENFVAYPLIILIGLYIVASAIVPFIHLNNQTFTIIFTLAGGIPALTFFFKEKICKQ' A
#
# COMPACT_ATOMS: atom_id res chain seq x y z
N MET A 1 6.21 12.45 -27.74
CA MET A 1 7.03 11.58 -26.87
C MET A 1 7.11 12.09 -25.42
N GLU A 2 6.04 12.72 -24.91
CA GLU A 2 6.01 13.29 -23.55
C GLU A 2 5.00 12.56 -22.64
N SER A 3 3.88 12.12 -23.22
CA SER A 3 2.84 11.34 -22.54
C SER A 3 3.33 10.01 -21.95
N ASP A 4 4.25 9.31 -22.62
CA ASP A 4 4.81 8.03 -22.13
C ASP A 4 5.61 8.18 -20.83
N LYS A 5 6.27 9.33 -20.63
CA LYS A 5 7.06 9.60 -19.42
C LYS A 5 6.15 9.95 -18.23
N VAL A 6 5.10 10.72 -18.47
CA VAL A 6 4.12 11.08 -17.44
C VAL A 6 3.31 9.84 -17.01
N SER A 7 2.87 9.01 -17.95
CA SER A 7 2.18 7.75 -17.61
C SER A 7 3.05 6.83 -16.77
N LYS A 8 4.32 6.64 -17.13
CA LYS A 8 5.25 5.84 -16.32
C LYS A 8 5.51 6.44 -14.94
N ALA A 9 5.59 7.77 -14.83
CA ALA A 9 5.77 8.42 -13.54
C ALA A 9 4.54 8.21 -12.64
N VAL A 10 3.33 8.37 -13.18
CA VAL A 10 2.07 8.18 -12.46
C VAL A 10 1.87 6.72 -12.07
N GLU A 11 2.10 5.79 -12.99
CA GLU A 11 2.02 4.35 -12.73
C GLU A 11 2.97 3.96 -11.60
N ASN A 12 4.20 4.45 -11.63
CA ASN A 12 5.20 4.10 -10.64
C ASN A 12 5.01 4.83 -9.29
N PHE A 13 4.31 5.97 -9.28
CA PHE A 13 4.01 6.75 -8.07
C PHE A 13 2.71 6.33 -7.39
N VAL A 14 1.73 5.85 -8.17
CA VAL A 14 0.37 5.53 -7.70
C VAL A 14 0.10 4.03 -7.78
N ALA A 15 0.29 3.41 -8.94
CA ALA A 15 -0.09 2.00 -9.12
C ALA A 15 0.79 1.05 -8.31
N TYR A 16 2.11 1.27 -8.27
CA TYR A 16 3.03 0.42 -7.53
C TYR A 16 2.75 0.36 -6.00
N PRO A 17 2.61 1.50 -5.28
CA PRO A 17 2.24 1.45 -3.87
C PRO A 17 0.82 0.88 -3.65
N LEU A 18 -0.13 1.12 -4.57
CA LEU A 18 -1.46 0.52 -4.50
C LEU A 18 -1.41 -1.01 -4.61
N ILE A 19 -0.62 -1.55 -5.56
CA ILE A 19 -0.44 -3.00 -5.72
C ILE A 19 0.17 -3.61 -4.45
N ILE A 20 1.16 -2.95 -3.86
CA ILE A 20 1.77 -3.40 -2.59
C ILE A 20 0.75 -3.40 -1.45
N LEU A 21 -0.06 -2.34 -1.31
CA LEU A 21 -1.12 -2.26 -0.31
C LEU A 21 -2.17 -3.36 -0.48
N ILE A 22 -2.58 -3.62 -1.72
CA ILE A 22 -3.55 -4.68 -2.04
C ILE A 22 -2.94 -6.05 -1.69
N GLY A 23 -1.68 -6.29 -2.05
CA GLY A 23 -0.97 -7.52 -1.69
C GLY A 23 -0.88 -7.72 -0.18
N LEU A 24 -0.46 -6.69 0.56
CA LEU A 24 -0.42 -6.71 2.04
C LEU A 24 -1.80 -6.96 2.64
N TYR A 25 -2.85 -6.34 2.08
CA TYR A 25 -4.21 -6.52 2.55
C TYR A 25 -4.71 -7.96 2.35
N ILE A 26 -4.45 -8.56 1.19
CA ILE A 26 -4.84 -9.95 0.91
C ILE A 26 -4.13 -10.90 1.88
N VAL A 27 -2.82 -10.73 2.05
CA VAL A 27 -2.04 -11.56 2.99
C VAL A 27 -2.58 -11.42 4.40
N ALA A 28 -2.77 -10.18 4.87
CA ALA A 28 -3.25 -9.93 6.22
C ALA A 28 -4.70 -10.42 6.41
N SER A 29 -5.56 -10.28 5.39
CA SER A 29 -6.94 -10.78 5.39
C SER A 29 -7.02 -12.31 5.46
N ALA A 30 -6.02 -13.03 4.96
CA ALA A 30 -5.94 -14.48 5.10
C ALA A 30 -5.63 -14.91 6.54
N ILE A 31 -5.03 -14.03 7.35
CA ILE A 31 -4.69 -14.28 8.76
C ILE A 31 -5.84 -13.89 9.70
N VAL A 32 -6.71 -12.96 9.31
CA VAL A 32 -7.92 -12.54 10.05
C VAL A 32 -8.74 -13.69 10.65
N PRO A 33 -9.09 -14.75 9.89
CA PRO A 33 -9.87 -15.86 10.45
C PRO A 33 -9.15 -16.61 11.58
N PHE A 34 -7.83 -16.51 11.68
CA PHE A 34 -7.05 -17.12 12.76
C PHE A 34 -7.01 -16.26 14.04
N ILE A 35 -7.31 -14.96 13.95
CA ILE A 35 -7.18 -14.00 15.06
C ILE A 35 -8.55 -13.63 15.66
N HIS A 36 -9.67 -14.17 15.13
CA HIS A 36 -11.04 -13.85 15.57
C HIS A 36 -11.33 -12.34 15.67
N LEU A 37 -10.64 -11.52 14.88
CA LEU A 37 -10.89 -10.09 14.83
C LEU A 37 -12.08 -9.80 13.92
N ASN A 38 -12.97 -8.92 14.36
CA ASN A 38 -14.01 -8.38 13.50
C ASN A 38 -13.38 -7.71 12.27
N ASN A 39 -13.96 -7.92 11.09
CA ASN A 39 -13.47 -7.37 9.82
C ASN A 39 -13.23 -5.86 9.90
N GLN A 40 -14.14 -5.08 10.50
CA GLN A 40 -13.96 -3.64 10.66
C GLN A 40 -12.74 -3.28 11.52
N THR A 41 -12.58 -3.98 12.65
CA THR A 41 -11.45 -3.75 13.57
C THR A 41 -10.13 -4.08 12.89
N PHE A 42 -10.08 -5.20 12.17
CA PHE A 42 -8.90 -5.58 11.40
C PHE A 42 -8.56 -4.55 10.32
N THR A 43 -9.53 -4.08 9.54
CA THR A 43 -9.29 -3.05 8.52
C THR A 43 -8.72 -1.77 9.15
N ILE A 44 -9.27 -1.32 10.28
CA ILE A 44 -8.79 -0.12 10.97
C ILE A 44 -7.34 -0.31 11.44
N ILE A 45 -7.03 -1.44 12.09
CA ILE A 45 -5.67 -1.74 12.57
C ILE A 45 -4.71 -1.86 11.38
N PHE A 46 -5.10 -2.55 10.32
CA PHE A 46 -4.30 -2.70 9.11
C PHE A 46 -4.04 -1.35 8.45
N THR A 47 -5.03 -0.46 8.33
CA THR A 47 -4.85 0.87 7.75
C THR A 47 -3.95 1.75 8.61
N LEU A 48 -4.11 1.73 9.94
CA LEU A 48 -3.33 2.57 10.85
C LEU A 48 -1.88 2.07 11.03
N ALA A 49 -1.68 0.77 11.16
CA ALA A 49 -0.37 0.18 11.45
C ALA A 49 0.40 -0.23 10.19
N GLY A 50 -0.30 -0.68 9.15
CA GLY A 50 0.29 -1.16 7.91
C GLY A 50 0.17 -0.15 6.77
N GLY A 51 -1.05 0.33 6.50
CA GLY A 51 -1.36 1.13 5.31
C GLY A 51 -0.69 2.50 5.28
N ILE A 52 -0.97 3.35 6.27
CA ILE A 52 -0.41 4.71 6.35
C ILE A 52 1.12 4.67 6.49
N PRO A 53 1.72 3.83 7.37
CA PRO A 53 3.18 3.74 7.49
C PRO A 53 3.85 3.19 6.23
N ALA A 54 3.27 2.18 5.57
CA ALA A 54 3.82 1.64 4.33
C ALA A 54 3.77 2.67 3.20
N LEU A 55 2.66 3.41 3.05
CA LEU A 55 2.58 4.53 2.09
C LEU A 55 3.63 5.59 2.39
N THR A 56 3.75 5.98 3.65
CA THR A 56 4.71 7.00 4.09
C THR A 56 6.14 6.56 3.84
N PHE A 57 6.46 5.30 4.12
CA PHE A 57 7.76 4.70 3.85
C PHE A 57 8.05 4.65 2.35
N PHE A 58 7.08 4.23 1.54
CA PHE A 58 7.22 4.14 0.09
C PHE A 58 7.45 5.50 -0.56
N PHE A 59 6.70 6.53 -0.13
CA PHE A 59 6.92 7.90 -0.58
C PHE A 59 8.24 8.46 -0.09
N LYS A 60 8.62 8.21 1.16
CA LYS A 60 9.91 8.63 1.71
C LYS A 60 11.08 8.00 0.95
N GLU A 61 10.99 6.71 0.62
CA GLU A 61 12.04 6.02 -0.14
C GLU A 61 12.15 6.56 -1.58
N LYS A 62 11.02 6.85 -2.24
CA LYS A 62 11.01 7.45 -3.58
C LYS A 62 11.52 8.89 -3.60
N ILE A 63 11.25 9.67 -2.56
CA ILE A 63 11.74 11.06 -2.43
C ILE A 63 13.22 11.10 -2.05
N CYS A 64 13.69 10.18 -1.20
CA CYS A 64 15.09 10.14 -0.75
C CYS A 64 16.05 9.48 -1.75
N LYS A 65 15.53 8.78 -2.78
CA LYS A 65 16.30 8.20 -3.90
C LYS A 65 16.27 9.04 -5.18
N GLN A 66 15.60 10.21 -5.20
CA GLN A 66 15.74 11.18 -6.30
C GLN A 66 16.99 12.04 -6.11
#